data_AF-A0A167G2E5-F1
#
_entry.id   AF-A0A167G2E5-F1
#
_cell.length_a   1.000
_cell.length_b   1.000
_cell.length_c   1.000
_cell.angle_alpha   90.00
_cell.angle_beta   90.00
_cell.angle_gamma   90.00
#
_symmetry.space_group_name_H-M   'P 1'
#
loop_
_entity.id
_entity.type
_entity.pdbx_description
1 polymer ?
#
loop_
_entity_poly.entity_id
_entity_poly.type
_entity_poly.pdbx_seq_one_letter_code
_entity_poly.pdbx_strand_id
1 'polypeptide(L)'
;MGSRWWVGALLLVASSGAFAMRCGTRLIVGGDRDFQVRERCGAPFWIDDYVGVDVLGARTPLERQIDVQFEVWYFNFGPRQLMRRLVFRDGVLQREETLGYGVRELGGDCPADALWNGLSSGELVARCGQPASRRSRPTTVVRRPGPRHELWREERREEWVYDDGDAPRVRLVHLLDGRVTAIERLAR
;
A
#
# COMPACT_ATOMS: atom_id res chain seq x y z
N MET A 1 -51.00 -30.79 29.51
CA MET A 1 -50.24 -29.54 29.24
C MET A 1 -48.79 -29.76 29.64
N GLY A 2 -47.84 -29.61 28.71
CA GLY A 2 -46.40 -29.59 29.00
C GLY A 2 -45.72 -28.85 27.87
N SER A 3 -45.31 -27.60 28.14
CA SER A 3 -44.89 -26.62 27.14
C SER A 3 -43.59 -27.01 26.46
N ARG A 4 -43.56 -26.81 25.14
CA ARG A 4 -42.40 -27.00 24.25
C ARG A 4 -41.42 -25.86 24.48
N TRP A 5 -40.23 -26.15 24.99
CA TRP A 5 -39.14 -25.19 25.08
C TRP A 5 -38.47 -25.07 23.70
N TRP A 6 -38.67 -23.93 23.05
CA TRP A 6 -37.98 -23.57 21.82
C TRP A 6 -36.59 -23.05 22.18
N VAL A 7 -35.55 -23.84 21.86
CA VAL A 7 -34.16 -23.35 21.87
C VAL A 7 -33.97 -22.55 20.59
N GLY A 8 -34.00 -21.21 20.71
CA GLY A 8 -33.62 -20.31 19.63
C GLY A 8 -32.11 -20.32 19.45
N ALA A 9 -31.62 -20.97 18.39
CA ALA A 9 -30.22 -20.90 17.97
C ALA A 9 -29.95 -19.52 17.34
N LEU A 10 -29.23 -18.66 18.06
CA LEU A 10 -28.78 -17.36 17.58
C LEU A 10 -27.58 -17.56 16.63
N LEU A 11 -27.84 -17.55 15.32
CA LEU A 11 -26.82 -17.53 14.27
C LEU A 11 -26.10 -16.18 14.28
N LEU A 12 -24.91 -16.13 14.90
CA LEU A 12 -23.96 -15.03 14.76
C LEU A 12 -23.36 -15.08 13.35
N VAL A 13 -23.92 -14.30 12.43
CA VAL A 13 -23.33 -14.06 11.12
C VAL A 13 -22.05 -13.25 11.32
N ALA A 14 -20.90 -13.90 11.13
CA ALA A 14 -19.62 -13.22 11.03
C ALA A 14 -19.57 -12.44 9.71
N SER A 15 -19.87 -11.14 9.76
CA SER A 15 -19.65 -10.25 8.61
C SER A 15 -18.16 -10.12 8.35
N SER A 16 -17.64 -10.87 7.38
CA SER A 16 -16.35 -10.57 6.75
C SER A 16 -16.47 -9.17 6.14
N GLY A 17 -15.62 -8.24 6.59
CA GLY A 17 -15.63 -6.87 6.09
C GLY A 17 -15.35 -6.85 4.59
N ALA A 18 -16.40 -6.70 3.78
CA ALA A 18 -16.26 -6.44 2.36
C ALA A 18 -15.84 -4.97 2.20
N PHE A 19 -14.55 -4.74 1.88
CA PHE A 19 -14.11 -3.41 1.48
C PHE A 19 -14.76 -3.07 0.15
N ALA A 20 -15.40 -1.90 0.08
CA ALA A 20 -16.09 -1.43 -1.11
C ALA A 20 -15.76 0.05 -1.36
N MET A 21 -15.43 0.38 -2.59
CA MET A 21 -15.07 1.73 -3.02
C MET A 21 -15.85 2.11 -4.26
N ARG A 22 -16.30 3.36 -4.33
CA ARG A 22 -16.96 3.89 -5.52
C ARG A 22 -16.01 4.69 -6.39
N CYS A 23 -16.08 4.45 -7.69
CA CYS A 23 -15.44 5.22 -8.74
C CYS A 23 -16.54 5.84 -9.59
N GLY A 24 -16.91 7.08 -9.26
CA GLY A 24 -18.13 7.70 -9.79
C GLY A 24 -19.38 6.91 -9.39
N THR A 25 -20.09 6.37 -10.37
CA THR A 25 -21.28 5.53 -10.17
C THR A 25 -20.98 4.03 -10.07
N ARG A 26 -19.74 3.62 -10.38
CA ARG A 26 -19.32 2.21 -10.40
C ARG A 26 -18.74 1.81 -9.04
N LEU A 27 -18.92 0.55 -8.65
CA LEU A 27 -18.43 0.00 -7.38
C LEU A 27 -17.32 -1.02 -7.64
N ILE A 28 -16.25 -0.95 -6.86
CA ILE A 28 -15.25 -2.02 -6.74
C ILE A 28 -15.31 -2.61 -5.33
N VAL A 29 -15.00 -3.89 -5.21
CA VAL A 29 -14.99 -4.64 -3.95
C VAL A 29 -13.75 -5.51 -3.84
N GLY A 30 -13.38 -5.88 -2.62
CA GLY A 30 -12.32 -6.87 -2.38
C GLY A 30 -12.56 -8.15 -3.19
N GLY A 31 -11.53 -8.64 -3.88
CA GLY A 31 -11.60 -9.79 -4.79
C GLY A 31 -11.76 -9.43 -6.28
N ASP A 32 -12.10 -8.19 -6.62
CA ASP A 32 -12.09 -7.75 -8.02
C ASP A 32 -10.69 -7.89 -8.64
N ARG A 33 -10.63 -8.25 -9.93
CA ARG A 33 -9.40 -8.29 -10.71
C ARG A 33 -8.95 -6.89 -11.12
N ASP A 34 -7.65 -6.71 -11.30
CA ASP A 34 -7.03 -5.46 -11.73
C ASP A 34 -7.70 -4.85 -12.98
N PHE A 35 -8.03 -5.66 -13.99
CA PHE A 35 -8.70 -5.20 -15.21
C PHE A 35 -10.12 -4.69 -14.94
N GLN A 36 -10.85 -5.32 -14.01
CA GLN A 36 -12.20 -4.89 -13.62
C GLN A 36 -12.12 -3.55 -12.88
N VAL A 37 -11.13 -3.38 -12.02
CA VAL A 37 -10.89 -2.09 -11.34
C VAL A 37 -10.53 -1.01 -12.35
N ARG A 38 -9.63 -1.30 -13.30
CA ARG A 38 -9.22 -0.36 -14.35
C ARG A 38 -10.39 0.05 -15.24
N GLU A 39 -11.27 -0.88 -15.62
CA GLU A 39 -12.48 -0.59 -16.38
C GLU A 39 -13.44 0.33 -15.61
N ARG A 40 -13.58 0.12 -14.29
CA ARG A 40 -14.53 0.87 -13.46
C ARG A 40 -13.99 2.22 -12.99
N CYS A 41 -12.71 2.31 -12.69
CA CYS A 41 -12.07 3.47 -12.06
C CYS A 41 -11.17 4.29 -13.00
N GLY A 42 -10.83 3.75 -14.17
CA GLY A 42 -9.80 4.31 -15.03
C GLY A 42 -8.39 3.90 -14.58
N ALA A 43 -7.38 4.55 -15.18
CA ALA A 43 -5.99 4.30 -14.83
C ALA A 43 -5.63 5.00 -13.50
N PRO A 44 -4.86 4.35 -12.62
CA PRO A 44 -4.24 5.04 -11.50
C PRO A 44 -3.22 6.07 -12.00
N PHE A 45 -3.00 7.14 -11.23
CA PHE A 45 -1.97 8.13 -11.59
C PHE A 45 -0.56 7.65 -11.23
N TRP A 46 -0.47 6.70 -10.29
CA TRP A 46 0.79 6.12 -9.83
C TRP A 46 0.58 4.65 -9.48
N ILE A 47 1.50 3.81 -9.93
CA ILE A 47 1.59 2.40 -9.58
C ILE A 47 2.96 2.17 -8.97
N ASP A 48 2.96 1.58 -7.78
CA ASP A 48 4.14 1.09 -7.10
C ASP A 48 4.05 -0.44 -7.05
N ASP A 49 5.15 -1.16 -7.21
CA ASP A 49 5.15 -2.61 -7.36
C ASP A 49 6.28 -3.24 -6.55
N TYR A 50 6.04 -4.42 -6.01
CA TYR A 50 7.03 -5.17 -5.25
C TYR A 50 6.71 -6.66 -5.20
N VAL A 51 7.74 -7.46 -4.94
CA VAL A 51 7.61 -8.88 -4.68
C VAL A 51 7.54 -9.09 -3.17
N GLY A 52 6.52 -9.81 -2.71
CA GLY A 52 6.43 -10.35 -1.35
C GLY A 52 6.67 -11.85 -1.35
N VAL A 53 6.76 -12.44 -0.17
CA VAL A 53 6.98 -13.88 0.00
C VAL A 53 5.89 -14.47 0.89
N ASP A 54 5.18 -15.46 0.35
CA ASP A 54 4.29 -16.31 1.14
C ASP A 54 5.06 -17.52 1.66
N VAL A 55 4.95 -17.75 2.97
CA VAL A 55 5.61 -18.86 3.65
C VAL A 55 4.60 -19.97 3.96
N LEU A 56 4.67 -21.06 3.20
CA LEU A 56 3.84 -22.25 3.39
C LEU A 56 4.54 -23.26 4.30
N GLY A 57 3.79 -23.87 5.22
CA GLY A 57 4.35 -24.83 6.16
C GLY A 57 5.28 -24.18 7.19
N ALA A 58 5.10 -22.88 7.45
CA ALA A 58 5.85 -22.15 8.48
C ALA A 58 5.81 -22.92 9.80
N ARG A 59 6.98 -23.09 10.43
CA ARG A 59 7.17 -23.84 11.69
C ARG A 59 6.98 -25.37 11.58
N THR A 60 7.06 -25.94 10.38
CA THR A 60 7.11 -27.39 10.15
C THR A 60 8.51 -27.81 9.64
N PRO A 61 8.84 -29.12 9.56
CA PRO A 61 10.12 -29.58 9.01
C PRO A 61 10.37 -29.21 7.55
N LEU A 62 9.33 -28.82 6.80
CA LEU A 62 9.43 -28.40 5.42
C LEU A 62 8.70 -27.05 5.23
N GLU A 63 9.49 -26.00 5.05
CA GLU A 63 9.01 -24.68 4.69
C GLU A 63 9.17 -24.46 3.18
N ARG A 64 8.18 -23.84 2.54
CA ARG A 64 8.27 -23.37 1.15
C ARG A 64 7.98 -21.88 1.10
N GLN A 65 8.87 -21.15 0.43
CA GLN A 65 8.73 -19.73 0.18
C GLN A 65 8.33 -19.53 -1.27
N ILE A 66 7.26 -18.76 -1.50
CA ILE A 66 6.71 -18.51 -2.82
C ILE A 66 6.68 -17.00 -3.03
N ASP A 67 7.30 -16.55 -4.11
CA ASP A 67 7.25 -15.16 -4.54
C ASP A 67 5.84 -14.80 -5.02
N VAL A 68 5.36 -13.64 -4.60
CA VAL A 68 4.03 -13.12 -4.89
C VAL A 68 4.16 -11.70 -5.40
N GLN A 69 3.49 -11.38 -6.51
CA GLN A 69 3.53 -10.03 -7.04
C GLN A 69 2.49 -9.15 -6.34
N PHE A 70 2.94 -7.98 -5.87
CA PHE A 70 2.06 -6.93 -5.39
C PHE A 70 2.13 -5.72 -6.31
N GLU A 71 0.97 -5.09 -6.49
CA GLU A 71 0.85 -3.78 -7.11
C GLU A 71 0.05 -2.87 -6.17
N VAL A 72 0.48 -1.62 -6.05
CA VAL A 72 -0.16 -0.61 -5.22
C VAL A 72 -0.55 0.54 -6.13
N TRP A 73 -1.85 0.65 -6.39
CA TRP A 73 -2.41 1.65 -7.29
C TRP A 73 -2.91 2.85 -6.49
N TYR A 74 -2.56 4.03 -6.95
CA TYR A 74 -2.98 5.29 -6.33
C TYR A 74 -3.88 6.08 -7.27
N PHE A 75 -4.99 6.56 -6.72
CA PHE A 75 -5.96 7.39 -7.43
C PHE A 75 -6.10 8.77 -6.79
N ASN A 76 -6.06 9.80 -7.64
CA ASN A 76 -6.29 11.19 -7.28
C ASN A 76 -7.58 11.66 -7.91
N PHE A 77 -8.59 11.95 -7.09
CA PHE A 77 -9.89 12.45 -7.54
C PHE A 77 -10.03 13.97 -7.36
N GLY A 78 -8.92 14.67 -7.12
CA GLY A 78 -8.87 16.12 -6.98
C GLY A 78 -8.94 16.62 -5.52
N PRO A 79 -8.78 17.94 -5.31
CA PRO A 79 -8.51 18.53 -4.00
C PRO A 79 -9.68 18.50 -3.01
N ARG A 80 -10.89 18.17 -3.48
CA ARG A 80 -12.09 18.05 -2.64
C ARG A 80 -12.43 16.60 -2.28
N GLN A 81 -11.57 15.66 -2.66
CA GLN A 81 -11.78 14.23 -2.45
C GLN A 81 -10.51 13.61 -1.87
N LEU A 82 -10.68 12.59 -1.02
CA LEU A 82 -9.56 11.84 -0.48
C LEU A 82 -8.97 10.93 -1.56
N MET A 83 -7.65 10.87 -1.65
CA MET A 83 -6.96 9.91 -2.51
C MET A 83 -7.19 8.49 -2.00
N ARG A 84 -6.99 7.53 -2.90
CA ARG A 84 -7.28 6.12 -2.64
C ARG A 84 -6.09 5.27 -3.03
N ARG A 85 -5.75 4.32 -2.15
CA ARG A 85 -4.67 3.37 -2.32
C ARG A 85 -5.27 1.97 -2.38
N LEU A 86 -5.03 1.27 -3.47
CA LEU A 86 -5.49 -0.10 -3.69
C LEU A 86 -4.29 -1.03 -3.74
N VAL A 87 -4.32 -2.10 -2.97
CA VAL A 87 -3.25 -3.12 -2.98
C VAL A 87 -3.80 -4.37 -3.65
N PHE A 88 -3.15 -4.75 -4.75
CA PHE A 88 -3.37 -5.97 -5.48
C PHE A 88 -2.32 -7.00 -5.11
N ARG A 89 -2.75 -8.26 -5.06
CA ARG A 89 -1.90 -9.44 -4.90
C ARG A 89 -2.20 -10.37 -6.06
N ASP A 90 -1.23 -10.66 -6.91
CA ASP A 90 -1.39 -11.43 -8.16
C ASP A 90 -2.60 -10.96 -8.98
N GLY A 91 -2.75 -9.63 -9.13
CA GLY A 91 -3.84 -9.00 -9.89
C GLY A 91 -5.22 -9.06 -9.22
N VAL A 92 -5.32 -9.45 -7.94
CA VAL A 92 -6.58 -9.47 -7.18
C VAL A 92 -6.56 -8.38 -6.10
N LEU A 93 -7.60 -7.55 -6.05
CA LEU A 93 -7.74 -6.50 -5.04
C LEU A 93 -7.87 -7.10 -3.63
N GLN A 94 -6.87 -6.86 -2.78
CA GLN A 94 -6.82 -7.37 -1.40
C GLN A 94 -7.18 -6.31 -0.37
N ARG A 95 -6.76 -5.06 -0.60
CA ARG A 95 -6.95 -3.97 0.37
C ARG A 95 -7.23 -2.65 -0.34
N GLU A 96 -8.08 -1.87 0.29
CA GLU A 96 -8.29 -0.46 -0.03
C GLU A 96 -7.97 0.38 1.21
N GLU A 97 -7.36 1.54 0.99
CA GLU A 97 -7.04 2.52 2.02
C GLU A 97 -7.35 3.94 1.51
N THR A 98 -7.90 4.75 2.42
CA THR A 98 -8.13 6.18 2.19
C THR A 98 -6.93 6.97 2.68
N LEU A 99 -6.45 7.89 1.85
CA LEU A 99 -5.29 8.73 2.12
C LEU A 99 -5.72 10.19 2.40
N GLY A 100 -4.77 11.12 2.40
CA GLY A 100 -5.07 12.55 2.45
C GLY A 100 -5.86 13.04 1.24
N TYR A 101 -6.29 14.31 1.28
CA TYR A 101 -6.92 14.97 0.15
C TYR A 101 -6.02 14.96 -1.08
N GLY A 102 -6.66 14.75 -2.23
CA GLY A 102 -6.02 14.84 -3.53
C GLY A 102 -5.48 16.22 -3.87
N VAL A 103 -4.91 16.31 -5.06
CA VAL A 103 -4.30 17.53 -5.58
C VAL A 103 -4.96 17.92 -6.89
N ARG A 104 -4.92 19.19 -7.24
CA ARG A 104 -5.44 19.66 -8.53
C ARG A 104 -4.51 19.27 -9.68
N GLU A 105 -3.22 19.41 -9.44
CA GLU A 105 -2.15 19.14 -10.39
C GLU A 105 -1.11 18.26 -9.71
N LEU A 106 -0.67 17.19 -10.39
CA LEU A 106 0.35 16.30 -9.86
C LEU A 106 1.70 17.01 -9.87
N GLY A 107 2.40 17.00 -8.74
CA GLY A 107 3.70 17.67 -8.61
C GLY A 107 3.66 19.19 -8.50
N GLY A 108 2.47 19.80 -8.50
CA GLY A 108 2.34 21.26 -8.45
C GLY A 108 2.42 21.87 -7.05
N ASP A 109 2.15 21.09 -6.00
CA ASP A 109 1.97 21.57 -4.63
C ASP A 109 2.88 20.80 -3.64
N CYS A 110 4.19 20.81 -3.88
CA CYS A 110 5.14 20.07 -3.05
C CYS A 110 5.34 20.77 -1.69
N PRO A 111 4.93 20.15 -0.55
CA PRO A 111 5.07 20.77 0.75
C PRO A 111 6.53 20.79 1.21
N ALA A 112 6.83 21.57 2.25
CA ALA A 112 8.15 21.53 2.89
C ALA A 112 8.48 20.11 3.41
N ASP A 113 9.76 19.71 3.32
CA ASP A 113 10.26 18.38 3.70
C ASP A 113 9.77 17.90 5.08
N ALA A 114 9.61 18.82 6.04
CA ALA A 114 9.12 18.52 7.40
C ALA A 114 7.73 17.86 7.44
N LEU A 115 6.94 17.98 6.37
CA LEU A 115 5.59 17.42 6.25
C LEU A 115 5.55 16.09 5.49
N TRP A 116 6.70 15.56 5.04
CA TRP A 116 6.71 14.35 4.20
C TRP A 116 6.67 13.05 5.02
N ASN A 117 7.10 13.08 6.28
CA ASN A 117 7.13 11.87 7.12
C ASN A 117 5.74 11.23 7.22
N GLY A 118 5.68 9.91 6.96
CA GLY A 118 4.45 9.13 6.97
C GLY A 118 3.64 9.17 5.68
N LEU A 119 3.92 10.11 4.76
CA LEU A 119 3.28 10.12 3.44
C LEU A 119 3.54 8.79 2.73
N SER A 120 2.49 8.26 2.09
CA SER A 120 2.66 7.14 1.18
C SER A 120 3.42 7.56 -0.09
N SER A 121 4.01 6.61 -0.79
CA SER A 121 4.73 6.83 -2.06
C SER A 121 3.86 7.59 -3.07
N GLY A 122 2.57 7.20 -3.21
CA GLY A 122 1.64 7.93 -4.07
C GLY A 122 1.24 9.32 -3.56
N GLU A 123 1.13 9.56 -2.24
CA GLU A 123 0.92 10.93 -1.73
C GLU A 123 2.12 11.84 -2.02
N LEU A 124 3.33 11.31 -1.87
CA LEU A 124 4.55 12.03 -2.19
C LEU A 124 4.60 12.33 -3.70
N VAL A 125 4.32 11.35 -4.56
CA VAL A 125 4.27 11.55 -6.02
C VAL A 125 3.17 12.53 -6.43
N ALA A 126 1.99 12.45 -5.81
CA ALA A 126 0.90 13.37 -6.11
C ALA A 126 1.32 14.82 -5.83
N ARG A 127 2.04 15.07 -4.74
CA ARG A 127 2.40 16.44 -4.30
C ARG A 127 3.66 16.96 -4.96
N CYS A 128 4.69 16.12 -5.06
CA CYS A 128 6.05 16.52 -5.45
C CYS A 128 6.48 15.98 -6.82
N GLY A 129 5.62 15.22 -7.50
CA GLY A 129 5.94 14.61 -8.78
C GLY A 129 6.74 13.31 -8.62
N GLN A 130 7.10 12.72 -9.75
CA GLN A 130 7.91 11.50 -9.74
C GLN A 130 9.34 11.80 -9.29
N PRO A 131 9.98 10.89 -8.52
CA PRO A 131 11.38 11.06 -8.16
C PRO A 131 12.27 10.98 -9.41
N ALA A 132 13.40 11.68 -9.38
CA ALA A 132 14.42 11.62 -10.43
C ALA A 132 15.08 10.23 -10.51
N SER A 133 15.21 9.53 -9.38
CA SER A 133 15.59 8.11 -9.36
C SER A 133 15.01 7.38 -8.14
N ARG A 134 14.84 6.06 -8.27
CA ARG A 134 14.39 5.17 -7.19
C ARG A 134 15.28 3.94 -7.12
N ARG A 135 15.62 3.49 -5.92
CA ARG A 135 16.29 2.22 -5.66
C ARG A 135 15.52 1.46 -4.60
N SER A 136 15.29 0.18 -4.83
CA SER A 136 14.70 -0.73 -3.85
C SER A 136 15.76 -1.71 -3.35
N ARG A 137 15.80 -1.93 -2.04
CA ARG A 137 16.65 -2.89 -1.36
C ARG A 137 15.78 -3.63 -0.33
N PRO A 138 15.04 -4.68 -0.72
CA PRO A 138 14.29 -5.46 0.25
C PRO A 138 15.24 -6.05 1.29
N THR A 139 14.79 -6.10 2.54
CA THR A 139 15.55 -6.68 3.64
C THR A 139 14.67 -7.67 4.37
N THR A 140 15.16 -8.90 4.51
CA THR A 140 14.50 -9.92 5.29
C THR A 140 14.80 -9.74 6.78
N VAL A 141 13.77 -9.46 7.57
CA VAL A 141 13.86 -9.38 9.03
C VAL A 141 13.41 -10.70 9.64
N VAL A 142 14.31 -11.36 10.35
CA VAL A 142 14.03 -12.61 11.07
C VAL A 142 13.95 -12.33 12.56
N ARG A 143 12.74 -12.32 13.11
CA ARG A 143 12.50 -12.18 14.55
C ARG A 143 12.43 -13.56 15.19
N ARG A 144 13.22 -13.78 16.26
CA ARG A 144 13.24 -15.05 17.03
C ARG A 144 12.65 -14.86 18.42
N PRO A 145 11.33 -15.03 18.62
CA PRO A 145 10.70 -14.84 19.93
C PRO A 145 10.96 -16.00 20.91
N GLY A 146 11.45 -17.15 20.44
CA GLY A 146 11.76 -18.29 21.31
C GLY A 146 12.52 -19.39 20.56
N PRO A 147 12.92 -20.46 21.26
CA PRO A 147 13.66 -21.58 20.66
C PRO A 147 12.87 -22.19 19.52
N ARG A 148 13.49 -22.37 18.34
CA ARG A 148 12.85 -22.91 17.12
C ARG A 148 11.67 -22.09 16.57
N HIS A 149 11.48 -20.86 17.04
CA HIS A 149 10.47 -19.95 16.52
C HIS A 149 11.17 -18.83 15.76
N GLU A 150 10.93 -18.78 14.45
CA GLU A 150 11.39 -17.70 13.58
C GLU A 150 10.17 -17.07 12.91
N LEU A 151 10.15 -15.75 12.86
CA LEU A 151 9.15 -14.95 12.18
C LEU A 151 9.88 -14.13 11.12
N TRP A 152 9.65 -14.49 9.87
CA TRP A 152 10.22 -13.85 8.71
C TRP A 152 9.29 -12.71 8.27
N ARG A 153 9.85 -11.52 8.04
CA ARG A 153 9.16 -10.38 7.47
C ARG A 153 10.07 -9.71 6.45
N GLU A 154 9.63 -9.64 5.21
CA GLU A 154 10.25 -8.76 4.22
C GLU A 154 9.92 -7.31 4.54
N GLU A 155 10.95 -6.46 4.58
CA GLU A 155 10.84 -5.02 4.69
C GLU A 155 11.26 -4.39 3.37
N ARG A 156 10.35 -3.66 2.74
CA ARG A 156 10.65 -2.96 1.49
C ARG A 156 11.28 -1.62 1.81
N ARG A 157 12.62 -1.57 1.82
CA ARG A 157 13.38 -0.33 1.96
C ARG A 157 13.68 0.27 0.61
N GLU A 158 13.44 1.55 0.47
CA GLU A 158 13.70 2.27 -0.77
C GLU A 158 14.38 3.61 -0.50
N GLU A 159 15.18 4.02 -1.48
CA GLU A 159 15.87 5.29 -1.55
C GLU A 159 15.40 6.01 -2.81
N TRP A 160 14.73 7.15 -2.64
CA TRP A 160 14.20 7.96 -3.72
C TRP A 160 14.93 9.30 -3.75
N VAL A 161 15.35 9.74 -4.93
CA VAL A 161 16.03 11.03 -5.10
C VAL A 161 15.08 12.02 -5.76
N TYR A 162 14.84 13.14 -5.08
CA TYR A 162 14.18 14.31 -5.66
C TYR A 162 15.22 15.39 -5.92
N ASP A 163 15.30 15.82 -7.17
CA ASP A 163 16.24 16.82 -7.65
C ASP A 163 15.46 17.93 -8.39
N ASP A 164 15.51 19.14 -7.84
CA ASP A 164 14.84 20.31 -8.42
C ASP A 164 15.67 20.93 -9.57
N GLY A 165 16.75 20.27 -10.00
CA GLY A 165 17.58 20.63 -11.17
C GLY A 165 18.60 21.73 -10.88
N ASP A 166 18.13 22.86 -10.36
CA ASP A 166 18.92 24.07 -10.08
C ASP A 166 19.35 24.20 -8.61
N ALA A 167 18.82 23.34 -7.74
CA ALA A 167 19.13 23.37 -6.33
C ALA A 167 20.56 22.84 -6.06
N PRO A 168 21.34 23.46 -5.15
CA PRO A 168 22.67 22.97 -4.79
C PRO A 168 22.65 21.67 -3.97
N ARG A 169 21.46 21.16 -3.65
CA ARG A 169 21.24 19.97 -2.84
C ARG A 169 20.10 19.14 -3.41
N VAL A 170 20.26 17.83 -3.37
CA VAL A 170 19.20 16.87 -3.68
C VAL A 170 18.57 16.35 -2.38
N ARG A 171 17.31 15.93 -2.45
CA ARG A 171 16.62 15.28 -1.32
C ARG A 171 16.70 13.78 -1.53
N LEU A 172 17.38 13.07 -0.63
CA LEU A 172 17.36 11.62 -0.53
C LEU A 172 16.25 11.23 0.46
N VAL A 173 15.21 10.58 -0.03
CA VAL A 173 14.05 10.16 0.75
C VAL A 173 14.14 8.67 1.00
N HIS A 174 14.05 8.27 2.27
CA HIS A 174 13.98 6.89 2.69
C HIS A 174 12.53 6.48 2.86
N LEU A 175 12.13 5.39 2.20
CA LEU A 175 10.82 4.79 2.36
C LEU A 175 10.95 3.39 2.96
N LEU A 176 10.00 3.06 3.83
CA LEU A 176 9.78 1.72 4.35
C LEU A 176 8.34 1.30 4.03
N ASP A 177 8.17 0.18 3.34
CA ASP A 177 6.87 -0.35 2.91
C ASP A 177 6.03 0.70 2.16
N GLY A 178 6.69 1.53 1.35
CA GLY A 178 6.06 2.60 0.56
C GLY A 178 5.62 3.82 1.37
N ARG A 179 6.18 4.03 2.57
CA ARG A 179 5.94 5.24 3.37
C ARG A 179 7.25 5.93 3.71
N VAL A 180 7.25 7.26 3.65
CA VAL A 180 8.42 8.06 4.00
C VAL A 180 8.73 7.91 5.49
N THR A 181 9.97 7.53 5.80
CA THR A 181 10.48 7.38 7.17
C THR A 181 11.54 8.40 7.52
N ALA A 182 12.32 8.86 6.55
CA ALA A 182 13.35 9.87 6.74
C ALA A 182 13.66 10.61 5.43
N ILE A 183 14.23 11.81 5.57
CA ILE A 183 14.67 12.63 4.44
C ILE A 183 16.04 13.22 4.80
N GLU A 184 16.97 13.13 3.86
CA GLU A 184 18.29 13.72 3.94
C GLU A 184 18.49 14.73 2.81
N ARG A 185 19.29 15.76 3.07
CA ARG A 185 19.71 16.72 2.04
C ARG A 185 21.18 16.48 1.74
N LEU A 186 21.47 16.01 0.54
CA LEU A 186 22.82 15.75 0.08
C LEU A 186 23.27 16.89 -0.81
N ALA A 187 24.54 17.29 -0.70
CA ALA A 187 25.14 18.15 -1.72
C ALA A 187 25.19 17.39 -3.05
N ARG A 188 25.01 18.11 -4.16
CA ARG A 188 25.19 17.53 -5.49
C ARG A 188 26.66 17.18 -5.74
#